data_AF-A0AAW3MSW0-F1
#
_entry.id   AF-A0AAW3MSW0-F1
#
_cell.length_a   1.000
_cell.length_b   1.000
_cell.length_c   1.000
_cell.angle_alpha   90.00
_cell.angle_beta   90.00
_cell.angle_gamma   90.00
#
_symmetry.space_group_name_H-M   'P 1'
#
loop_
_entity.id
_entity.type
_entity.pdbx_description
1 polymer ?
#
loop_
_entity_poly.entity_id
_entity_poly.type
_entity_poly.pdbx_seq_one_letter_code
_entity_poly.pdbx_strand_id
1 'polypeptide(L)'
;MASKRDFNPFTLALKARCQAEGEVLVRMRNGDYCKVVYRPANPEDFELDPSFHKPDHSAYWEPSGCSFTADRFDIVEFDEPAAAPEPDTIESREKDLSGLLDLLELRVAMAAEGWMSEDKVSTQGWGERPGYSIWFKRYDWHGQRTMALTGSAATYHAHTPDPSKAFEAAVKAAELARRAWREFQACPPSQTVDYDLAARMRMPG
;
A
#
# COMPACT_ATOMS: atom_id res chain seq x y z
N MET A 1 28.27 -36.84 -15.56
CA MET A 1 26.86 -36.73 -15.13
C MET A 1 26.90 -36.33 -13.67
N ALA A 2 26.49 -35.10 -13.33
CA ALA A 2 26.47 -34.65 -11.93
C ALA A 2 25.48 -35.54 -11.15
N SER A 3 25.90 -36.11 -10.02
CA SER A 3 25.01 -36.95 -9.24
C SER A 3 23.94 -36.07 -8.59
N LYS A 4 22.74 -36.63 -8.38
CA LYS A 4 21.64 -35.93 -7.70
C LYS A 4 22.01 -35.40 -6.30
N ARG A 5 23.12 -35.86 -5.73
CA ARG A 5 23.65 -35.49 -4.41
C ARG A 5 24.64 -34.32 -4.44
N ASP A 6 25.03 -33.85 -5.61
CA ASP A 6 25.96 -32.73 -5.74
C ASP A 6 25.20 -31.41 -5.91
N PHE A 7 25.71 -30.34 -5.30
CA PHE A 7 25.22 -29.01 -5.61
C PHE A 7 25.55 -28.65 -7.06
N ASN A 8 24.62 -27.95 -7.72
CA ASN A 8 24.86 -27.31 -9.00
C ASN A 8 25.03 -25.79 -8.79
N PRO A 9 25.48 -25.01 -9.79
CA PRO A 9 25.68 -23.57 -9.63
C PRO A 9 24.44 -22.82 -9.09
N PHE A 10 23.24 -23.26 -9.49
CA PHE A 10 21.98 -22.71 -9.03
C PHE A 10 21.73 -23.02 -7.55
N THR A 11 21.86 -24.28 -7.11
CA THR A 11 21.64 -24.64 -5.71
C THR A 11 22.78 -24.27 -4.77
N LEU A 12 24.00 -24.03 -5.28
CA LEU A 12 25.08 -23.38 -4.52
C LEU A 12 24.70 -21.96 -4.11
N ALA A 13 24.09 -21.19 -5.01
CA ALA A 13 23.60 -19.85 -4.71
C ALA A 13 22.44 -19.88 -3.71
N LEU A 14 21.49 -20.81 -3.88
CA LEU A 14 20.39 -21.02 -2.92
C LEU A 14 20.92 -21.39 -1.53
N LYS A 15 21.89 -22.30 -1.44
CA LYS A 15 22.53 -22.68 -0.17
C LYS A 15 23.15 -21.48 0.54
N ALA A 16 23.97 -20.70 -0.16
CA ALA A 16 24.62 -19.52 0.41
C ALA A 16 23.58 -18.53 0.96
N ARG A 17 22.46 -18.39 0.24
CA ARG A 17 21.35 -17.53 0.65
C ARG A 17 20.61 -18.05 1.88
N CYS A 18 20.24 -19.33 1.91
CA CYS A 18 19.65 -19.94 3.11
C CYS A 18 20.58 -19.81 4.33
N GLN A 19 21.90 -19.85 4.16
CA GLN A 19 22.85 -19.64 5.25
C GLN A 19 22.92 -18.18 5.73
N ALA A 20 22.66 -17.21 4.85
CA ALA A 20 22.65 -15.79 5.19
C ALA A 20 21.31 -15.29 5.77
N GLU A 21 20.18 -15.76 5.21
CA GLU A 21 18.83 -15.25 5.49
C GLU A 21 17.96 -16.24 6.30
N GLY A 22 18.39 -17.50 6.43
CA GLY A 22 17.59 -18.57 7.03
C GLY A 22 16.58 -19.17 6.05
N GLU A 23 15.43 -18.53 5.90
CA GLU A 23 14.33 -18.98 5.02
C GLU A 23 14.36 -18.28 3.67
N VAL A 24 14.36 -19.03 2.57
CA VAL A 24 14.34 -18.50 1.21
C VAL A 24 13.10 -18.97 0.46
N LEU A 25 12.39 -18.05 -0.20
CA LEU A 25 11.25 -18.38 -1.06
C LEU A 25 11.74 -18.96 -2.39
N VAL A 26 11.20 -20.10 -2.77
CA VAL A 26 11.53 -20.81 -4.01
C VAL A 26 10.28 -21.16 -4.79
N ARG A 27 10.41 -21.21 -6.11
CA ARG A 27 9.40 -21.70 -7.03
C ARG A 27 9.72 -23.14 -7.43
N MET A 28 8.71 -24.00 -7.29
CA MET A 28 8.76 -25.40 -7.70
C MET A 28 8.38 -25.56 -9.18
N ARG A 29 8.76 -26.68 -9.80
CA ARG A 29 8.50 -26.98 -11.21
C ARG A 29 7.01 -26.92 -11.58
N ASN A 30 6.12 -27.26 -10.66
CA ASN A 30 4.67 -27.17 -10.84
C ASN A 30 4.10 -25.74 -10.80
N GLY A 31 4.93 -24.73 -10.52
CA GLY A 31 4.54 -23.32 -10.46
C GLY A 31 4.19 -22.82 -9.05
N ASP A 32 4.14 -23.71 -8.06
CA ASP A 32 3.88 -23.32 -6.66
C ASP A 32 5.11 -22.71 -6.00
N TYR A 33 4.88 -21.91 -4.96
CA TYR A 33 5.94 -21.29 -4.16
C TYR A 33 5.96 -21.87 -2.75
N CYS A 34 7.16 -22.04 -2.18
CA CYS A 34 7.32 -22.39 -0.78
C CYS A 34 8.63 -21.84 -0.20
N LYS A 35 8.71 -21.77 1.13
CA LYS A 35 9.95 -21.40 1.81
C LYS A 35 10.79 -22.64 2.11
N VAL A 36 12.10 -22.54 1.91
CA VAL A 36 13.07 -23.57 2.24
C VAL A 36 14.20 -23.02 3.11
N VAL A 37 14.74 -23.87 3.96
CA VAL A 37 15.96 -23.64 4.73
C VAL A 37 17.00 -24.68 4.33
N TYR A 38 18.28 -24.37 4.58
CA TYR A 38 19.38 -25.28 4.30
C TYR A 38 19.94 -25.88 5.59
N ARG A 39 20.03 -27.20 5.64
CA ARG A 39 20.69 -27.93 6.72
C ARG A 39 22.09 -28.39 6.27
N PRO A 40 23.17 -28.00 6.97
CA PRO A 40 24.49 -28.54 6.69
C PRO A 40 24.60 -30.01 7.13
N ALA A 41 25.49 -30.76 6.49
CA ALA A 41 25.85 -32.11 6.94
C ALA A 41 26.39 -32.03 8.39
N ASN A 42 25.88 -32.86 9.28
CA ASN A 42 26.39 -32.95 10.65
C ASN A 42 27.51 -34.01 10.70
N PRO A 43 28.77 -33.64 11.02
CA PRO A 43 29.87 -34.60 11.06
C PRO A 43 29.75 -35.66 12.17
N GLU A 44 28.88 -35.46 13.16
CA GLU A 44 28.63 -36.43 14.24
C GLU A 44 27.48 -37.40 13.94
N ASP A 45 26.70 -37.13 12.90
CA ASP A 45 25.47 -37.87 12.59
C ASP A 45 25.55 -38.38 11.14
N PHE A 46 26.10 -39.59 10.99
CA PHE A 46 26.43 -40.22 9.70
C PHE A 46 25.23 -40.42 8.76
N GLU A 47 24.00 -40.23 9.26
CA GLU A 47 22.75 -40.42 8.52
C GLU A 47 22.12 -39.12 7.99
N LEU A 48 22.64 -37.94 8.36
CA LEU A 48 22.07 -36.66 7.97
C LEU A 48 22.79 -36.05 6.76
N ASP A 49 22.33 -36.44 5.57
CA ASP A 49 22.76 -35.82 4.32
C ASP A 49 22.39 -34.31 4.27
N PRO A 50 23.25 -33.46 3.69
CA PRO A 50 22.94 -32.06 3.50
C PRO A 50 21.70 -31.94 2.60
N SER A 51 20.73 -31.14 3.04
CA SER A 51 19.44 -31.06 2.35
C SER A 51 18.80 -29.69 2.50
N PHE A 52 17.96 -29.35 1.52
CA PHE A 52 16.98 -28.30 1.69
C PHE A 52 15.72 -28.90 2.27
N HIS A 53 15.03 -28.18 3.15
CA HIS A 53 13.76 -28.62 3.70
C HIS A 53 12.86 -27.43 4.01
N LYS A 54 11.56 -27.68 4.13
CA LYS A 54 10.65 -26.66 4.65
C LYS A 54 10.95 -26.40 6.13
N PRO A 55 10.69 -25.19 6.65
CA PRO A 55 10.85 -24.89 8.08
C PRO A 55 10.07 -25.86 8.99
N ASP A 56 8.92 -26.35 8.51
CA ASP A 56 8.06 -27.31 9.22
C ASP A 56 8.44 -28.79 8.99
N HIS A 57 9.54 -29.05 8.27
CA HIS A 57 10.01 -30.40 7.93
C HIS A 57 9.04 -31.26 7.11
N SER A 58 8.00 -30.67 6.49
CA SER A 58 7.00 -31.42 5.72
C SER A 58 7.47 -31.87 4.32
N ALA A 59 8.58 -31.30 3.82
CA ALA A 59 9.16 -31.66 2.53
C ALA A 59 10.68 -31.45 2.53
N TYR A 60 11.37 -32.27 1.72
CA TYR A 60 12.82 -32.31 1.60
C TYR A 60 13.25 -32.32 0.13
N TRP A 61 14.44 -31.78 -0.11
CA TRP A 61 15.10 -31.78 -1.41
C TRP A 61 16.58 -32.10 -1.26
N GLU A 62 17.11 -32.79 -2.26
CA GLU A 62 18.54 -33.08 -2.38
C GLU A 62 19.35 -31.79 -2.65
N PRO A 63 20.68 -31.81 -2.46
CA PRO A 63 21.57 -30.69 -2.80
C PRO A 63 21.43 -30.17 -4.23
N SER A 64 20.99 -31.01 -5.16
CA SER A 64 20.73 -30.63 -6.56
C SER A 64 19.43 -29.82 -6.75
N GLY A 65 18.56 -29.74 -5.74
CA GLY A 65 17.24 -29.11 -5.82
C GLY A 65 16.14 -30.09 -6.23
N CYS A 66 16.47 -31.36 -6.46
CA CYS A 66 15.49 -32.41 -6.74
C CYS A 66 14.67 -32.75 -5.49
N SER A 67 13.35 -32.87 -5.65
CA SER A 67 12.48 -33.29 -4.55
C SER A 67 12.63 -34.78 -4.28
N PHE A 68 12.65 -35.17 -3.00
CA PHE A 68 12.56 -36.59 -2.62
C PHE A 68 11.21 -37.24 -2.95
N THR A 69 10.16 -36.43 -3.17
CA THR A 69 8.79 -36.93 -3.34
C THR A 69 8.38 -37.07 -4.80
N ALA A 70 8.62 -36.05 -5.63
CA ALA A 70 8.31 -36.09 -7.07
C ALA A 70 8.96 -34.93 -7.82
N ASP A 71 9.38 -35.17 -9.07
CA ASP A 71 10.05 -34.19 -9.94
C ASP A 71 9.24 -32.88 -10.19
N ARG A 72 7.90 -32.93 -10.07
CA ARG A 72 7.04 -31.74 -10.17
C ARG A 72 7.27 -30.73 -9.03
N PHE A 73 7.87 -31.18 -7.94
CA PHE A 73 8.22 -30.35 -6.79
C PHE A 73 9.69 -29.96 -6.78
N ASP A 74 10.47 -30.27 -7.82
CA ASP A 74 11.85 -29.81 -7.95
C ASP A 74 11.91 -28.28 -7.82
N ILE A 75 12.93 -27.80 -7.13
CA ILE A 75 13.24 -26.38 -7.05
C ILE A 75 13.84 -25.96 -8.38
N VAL A 76 13.17 -25.04 -9.08
CA VAL A 76 13.59 -24.60 -10.42
C VAL A 76 13.98 -23.12 -10.46
N GLU A 77 13.55 -22.35 -9.48
CA GLU A 77 13.86 -20.94 -9.34
C GLU A 77 13.78 -20.58 -7.86
N PHE A 78 14.63 -19.67 -7.42
CA PHE A 78 14.42 -18.92 -6.20
C PHE A 78 14.53 -17.46 -6.61
N ASP A 79 13.85 -16.55 -5.91
CA ASP A 79 13.99 -15.14 -6.22
C ASP A 79 15.50 -14.84 -6.24
N GLU A 80 16.08 -14.43 -7.38
CA GLU A 80 17.30 -13.65 -7.28
C GLU A 80 16.97 -12.48 -6.37
N PRO A 81 17.92 -11.99 -5.53
CA PRO A 81 17.62 -10.83 -4.69
C PRO A 81 16.93 -9.83 -5.59
N ALA A 82 15.66 -9.53 -5.30
CA ALA A 82 14.96 -8.46 -5.98
C ALA A 82 15.99 -7.35 -5.96
N ALA A 83 16.48 -6.94 -7.15
CA ALA A 83 17.48 -5.90 -7.25
C ALA A 83 17.00 -4.85 -6.27
N ALA A 84 17.75 -4.66 -5.17
CA ALA A 84 17.24 -3.99 -3.98
C ALA A 84 16.46 -2.79 -4.50
N PRO A 85 15.14 -2.66 -4.22
CA PRO A 85 14.30 -1.69 -4.90
C PRO A 85 15.12 -0.43 -5.01
N GLU A 86 15.45 -0.02 -6.25
CA GLU A 86 16.55 0.92 -6.55
C GLU A 86 16.60 1.93 -5.42
N PRO A 87 17.72 2.03 -4.68
CA PRO A 87 17.73 2.50 -3.29
C PRO A 87 16.75 3.63 -3.16
N ASP A 88 15.58 3.29 -2.62
CA ASP A 88 14.50 4.24 -2.40
C ASP A 88 15.07 5.14 -1.34
N THR A 89 15.72 6.20 -1.83
CA THR A 89 16.66 7.00 -1.07
C THR A 89 15.99 7.38 0.23
N ILE A 90 16.72 7.43 1.33
CA ILE A 90 16.16 7.88 2.61
C ILE A 90 15.37 9.19 2.43
N GLU A 91 15.82 10.05 1.51
CA GLU A 91 15.13 11.25 1.05
C GLU A 91 13.76 11.00 0.36
N SER A 92 13.56 9.96 -0.45
CA SER A 92 12.25 9.64 -1.04
C SER A 92 11.26 9.15 0.03
N ARG A 93 11.72 8.28 0.93
CA ARG A 93 10.89 7.79 2.05
C ARG A 93 10.56 8.88 3.07
N GLU A 94 11.51 9.77 3.36
CA GLU A 94 11.28 10.95 4.21
C GLU A 94 10.30 11.94 3.56
N LYS A 95 10.40 12.14 2.25
CA LYS A 95 9.47 12.99 1.49
C LYS A 95 8.05 12.40 1.45
N ASP A 96 7.92 11.10 1.29
CA ASP A 96 6.61 10.42 1.32
C ASP A 96 5.98 10.49 2.72
N LEU A 97 6.77 10.33 3.77
CA LEU A 97 6.32 10.52 5.16
C LEU A 97 5.96 11.98 5.46
N SER A 98 6.71 12.95 4.91
CA SER A 98 6.38 14.38 5.02
C SER A 98 5.01 14.65 4.42
N GLY A 99 4.73 14.19 3.20
CA GLY A 99 3.43 14.43 2.56
C GLY A 99 2.24 13.82 3.31
N LEU A 100 2.43 12.66 3.97
CA LEU A 100 1.41 12.06 4.83
C LEU A 100 1.20 12.84 6.13
N LEU A 101 2.29 13.34 6.72
CA LEU A 101 2.22 14.18 7.92
C LEU A 101 1.53 15.50 7.61
N ASP A 102 1.90 16.16 6.50
CA ASP A 102 1.29 17.41 6.04
C ASP A 102 -0.22 17.24 5.81
N LEU A 103 -0.64 16.12 5.21
CA LEU A 103 -2.06 15.80 5.04
C LEU A 103 -2.78 15.64 6.38
N LEU A 104 -2.17 14.95 7.35
CA LEU A 104 -2.75 14.79 8.68
C LEU A 104 -2.84 16.13 9.42
N GLU A 105 -1.79 16.95 9.39
CA GLU A 105 -1.76 18.27 10.00
C GLU A 105 -2.85 19.19 9.43
N LEU A 106 -3.01 19.20 8.10
CA LEU A 106 -4.10 19.95 7.46
C LEU A 106 -5.47 19.48 7.93
N ARG A 107 -5.69 18.16 8.02
CA ARG A 107 -6.96 17.58 8.50
C ARG A 107 -7.24 17.96 9.95
N VAL A 108 -6.22 17.96 10.82
CA VAL A 108 -6.34 18.40 12.21
C VAL A 108 -6.66 19.89 12.29
N ALA A 109 -5.99 20.73 11.50
CA ALA A 109 -6.28 22.17 11.44
C ALA A 109 -7.71 22.44 10.99
N MET A 110 -8.17 21.75 9.94
CA MET A 110 -9.54 21.84 9.45
C MET A 110 -10.56 21.36 10.50
N ALA A 111 -10.25 20.29 11.23
CA ALA A 111 -11.08 19.81 12.34
C ALA A 111 -11.19 20.84 13.47
N ALA A 112 -10.10 21.50 13.84
CA ALA A 112 -10.10 22.60 14.81
C ALA A 112 -10.96 23.79 14.36
N GLU A 113 -11.05 24.02 13.05
CA GLU A 113 -11.96 25.02 12.45
C GLU A 113 -13.42 24.57 12.37
N GLY A 114 -13.73 23.30 12.70
CA GLY A 114 -15.07 22.71 12.69
C GLY A 114 -15.41 21.86 11.46
N TRP A 115 -14.43 21.54 10.62
CA TRP A 115 -14.60 20.71 9.42
C TRP A 115 -14.21 19.26 9.64
N MET A 116 -15.11 18.35 9.36
CA MET A 116 -14.85 16.91 9.39
C MET A 116 -14.31 16.46 8.02
N SER A 117 -13.17 15.79 8.01
CA SER A 117 -12.59 15.25 6.77
C SER A 117 -12.99 13.79 6.54
N GLU A 118 -13.25 13.44 5.28
CA GLU A 118 -13.43 12.08 4.78
C GLU A 118 -12.66 11.95 3.48
N ASP A 119 -11.99 10.83 3.26
CA ASP A 119 -11.24 10.58 2.02
C ASP A 119 -11.39 9.14 1.54
N LYS A 120 -11.13 8.94 0.25
CA LYS A 120 -11.30 7.66 -0.43
C LYS A 120 -10.26 7.52 -1.54
N VAL A 121 -9.54 6.38 -1.51
CA VAL A 121 -8.77 5.87 -2.65
C VAL A 121 -9.65 4.84 -3.35
N SER A 122 -9.94 5.03 -4.64
CA SER A 122 -10.74 4.07 -5.39
C SER A 122 -10.57 4.22 -6.91
N THR A 123 -10.93 3.17 -7.65
CA THR A 123 -11.00 3.18 -9.13
C THR A 123 -12.26 3.87 -9.67
N GLN A 124 -13.22 4.17 -8.80
CA GLN A 124 -14.50 4.76 -9.18
C GLN A 124 -14.30 6.15 -9.78
N GLY A 125 -14.63 6.31 -11.06
CA GLY A 125 -14.45 7.55 -11.82
C GLY A 125 -13.11 7.68 -12.54
N TRP A 126 -12.21 6.70 -12.40
CA TRP A 126 -10.81 6.79 -12.89
C TRP A 126 -10.37 5.61 -13.77
N GLY A 127 -11.27 4.69 -14.10
CA GLY A 127 -10.96 3.49 -14.89
C GLY A 127 -10.27 2.42 -14.05
N GLU A 128 -9.18 1.84 -14.56
CA GLU A 128 -8.48 0.73 -13.87
C GLU A 128 -7.53 1.20 -12.76
N ARG A 129 -7.08 2.47 -12.79
CA ARG A 129 -6.15 3.00 -11.80
C ARG A 129 -6.90 3.69 -10.65
N PRO A 130 -6.46 3.53 -9.40
CA PRO A 130 -7.07 4.23 -8.29
C PRO A 130 -6.73 5.73 -8.34
N GLY A 131 -7.75 6.57 -8.18
CA GLY A 131 -7.60 7.99 -7.86
C GLY A 131 -7.85 8.24 -6.38
N TYR A 132 -7.63 9.49 -5.96
CA TYR A 132 -7.85 9.97 -4.60
C TYR A 132 -8.92 11.06 -4.58
N SER A 133 -9.83 11.00 -3.60
CA SER A 133 -10.84 12.02 -3.34
C SER A 133 -10.87 12.35 -1.85
N ILE A 134 -11.09 13.63 -1.52
CA ILE A 134 -11.24 14.11 -0.15
C ILE A 134 -12.38 15.12 -0.06
N TRP A 135 -13.14 15.04 1.03
CA TRP A 135 -14.27 15.90 1.38
C TRP A 135 -14.04 16.53 2.75
N PHE A 136 -14.32 17.83 2.87
CA PHE A 136 -14.50 18.53 4.13
C PHE A 136 -15.97 18.85 4.33
N LYS A 137 -16.53 18.36 5.44
CA LYS A 137 -17.95 18.43 5.79
C LYS A 137 -18.14 19.23 7.06
N ARG A 138 -19.16 20.09 7.08
CA ARG A 138 -19.57 20.84 8.27
C ARG A 138 -21.08 20.81 8.43
N TYR A 139 -21.53 20.65 9.67
CA TYR A 139 -22.95 20.55 10.03
C TYR A 139 -23.51 21.83 10.67
N ASP A 140 -22.62 22.72 11.11
CA ASP A 140 -22.95 24.06 11.57
C ASP A 140 -22.55 25.10 10.51
N TRP A 141 -23.41 26.10 10.31
CA TRP A 141 -23.17 27.24 9.46
C TRP A 141 -23.53 28.51 10.20
N HIS A 142 -22.51 29.20 10.73
CA HIS A 142 -22.64 30.45 11.48
C HIS A 142 -23.72 30.38 12.58
N GLY A 143 -23.75 29.28 13.32
CA GLY A 143 -24.71 29.04 14.41
C GLY A 143 -26.03 28.40 13.99
N GLN A 144 -26.17 27.98 12.72
CA GLN A 144 -27.35 27.29 12.22
C GLN A 144 -27.01 25.91 11.66
N ARG A 145 -27.88 24.92 11.87
CA ARG A 145 -27.67 23.58 11.30
C ARG A 145 -27.81 23.61 9.79
N THR A 146 -26.81 23.10 9.06
CA THR A 146 -26.84 23.03 7.59
C THR A 146 -28.01 22.19 7.06
N MET A 147 -28.47 21.20 7.82
CA MET A 147 -29.67 20.43 7.48
C MET A 147 -30.92 21.31 7.33
N ALA A 148 -31.06 22.34 8.17
CA ALA A 148 -32.17 23.29 8.07
C ALA A 148 -32.01 24.26 6.88
N LEU A 149 -30.77 24.51 6.44
CA LEU A 149 -30.46 25.44 5.36
C LEU A 149 -30.57 24.80 3.98
N THR A 150 -29.98 23.62 3.83
CA THR A 150 -29.74 22.97 2.53
C THR A 150 -30.10 21.48 2.52
N GLY A 151 -30.71 20.96 3.59
CA GLY A 151 -31.05 19.53 3.70
C GLY A 151 -29.85 18.58 3.72
N SER A 152 -28.64 19.12 3.88
CA SER A 152 -27.37 18.37 3.74
C SER A 152 -26.26 19.02 4.55
N ALA A 153 -25.16 18.30 4.77
CA ALA A 153 -23.94 18.89 5.34
C ALA A 153 -23.29 19.82 4.30
N ALA A 154 -22.77 20.96 4.72
CA ALA A 154 -21.93 21.78 3.85
C ALA A 154 -20.69 20.97 3.49
N THR A 155 -20.54 20.58 2.22
CA THR A 155 -19.55 19.63 1.78
C THR A 155 -18.77 20.21 0.60
N TYR A 156 -17.46 20.30 0.74
CA TYR A 156 -16.55 20.74 -0.32
C TYR A 156 -15.48 19.68 -0.52
N HIS A 157 -15.11 19.46 -1.77
CA HIS A 157 -14.29 18.31 -2.13
C HIS A 157 -13.38 18.58 -3.30
N ALA A 158 -12.30 17.82 -3.35
CA ALA A 158 -11.39 17.77 -4.47
C ALA A 158 -10.94 16.33 -4.72
N HIS A 159 -10.39 16.10 -5.90
CA HIS A 159 -9.93 14.79 -6.30
C HIS A 159 -8.71 14.91 -7.23
N THR A 160 -7.97 13.83 -7.35
CA THR A 160 -6.85 13.69 -8.27
C THR A 160 -6.80 12.26 -8.82
N PRO A 161 -6.55 12.07 -10.13
CA PRO A 161 -6.30 10.74 -10.69
C PRO A 161 -4.92 10.19 -10.29
N ASP A 162 -4.07 11.01 -9.68
CA ASP A 162 -2.73 10.66 -9.19
C ASP A 162 -2.71 10.73 -7.65
N PRO A 163 -2.77 9.58 -6.95
CA PRO A 163 -2.75 9.53 -5.48
C PRO A 163 -1.52 10.16 -4.84
N SER A 164 -0.39 10.30 -5.54
CA SER A 164 0.79 10.99 -5.00
C SER A 164 0.53 12.49 -4.76
N LYS A 165 -0.52 13.04 -5.38
CA LYS A 165 -0.99 14.43 -5.21
C LYS A 165 -2.14 14.57 -4.22
N ALA A 166 -2.32 13.60 -3.32
CA ALA A 166 -3.39 13.63 -2.32
C ALA A 166 -3.36 14.90 -1.45
N PHE A 167 -2.17 15.36 -1.06
CA PHE A 167 -2.02 16.60 -0.28
C PHE A 167 -2.48 17.84 -1.06
N GLU A 168 -2.11 17.97 -2.34
CA GLU A 168 -2.55 19.08 -3.20
C GLU A 168 -4.09 19.10 -3.32
N ALA A 169 -4.71 17.93 -3.50
CA ALA A 169 -6.16 17.81 -3.51
C ALA A 169 -6.78 18.22 -2.16
N ALA A 170 -6.18 17.82 -1.04
CA ALA A 170 -6.63 18.20 0.29
C ALA A 170 -6.54 19.71 0.53
N VAL A 171 -5.44 20.36 0.14
CA VAL A 171 -5.27 21.81 0.21
C VAL A 171 -6.37 22.51 -0.58
N LYS A 172 -6.62 22.08 -1.82
CA LYS A 172 -7.67 22.65 -2.67
C LYS A 172 -9.06 22.52 -2.03
N ALA A 173 -9.41 21.34 -1.50
CA ALA A 173 -10.69 21.13 -0.82
C ALA A 173 -10.82 22.01 0.44
N ALA A 174 -9.74 22.17 1.21
CA ALA A 174 -9.70 23.03 2.39
C ALA A 174 -9.87 24.52 2.04
N GLU A 175 -9.22 24.98 0.98
CA GLU A 175 -9.37 26.35 0.48
C GLU A 175 -10.81 26.64 0.05
N LEU A 176 -11.45 25.71 -0.68
CA LEU A 176 -12.87 25.82 -1.05
C LEU A 176 -13.76 25.94 0.18
N ALA A 177 -13.56 25.08 1.18
CA ALA A 177 -14.32 25.07 2.41
C ALA A 177 -14.18 26.39 3.19
N ARG A 178 -12.93 26.84 3.40
CA ARG A 178 -12.63 28.11 4.09
C ARG A 178 -13.18 29.33 3.33
N ARG A 179 -13.06 29.32 2.00
CA ARG A 179 -13.60 30.38 1.15
C ARG A 179 -15.13 30.43 1.25
N ALA A 180 -15.79 29.28 1.13
CA ALA A 180 -17.24 29.18 1.28
C ALA A 180 -17.71 29.72 2.63
N TRP A 181 -17.04 29.34 3.71
CA TRP A 181 -17.35 29.83 5.07
C TRP A 181 -17.27 31.35 5.18
N ARG A 182 -16.22 31.94 4.59
CA ARG A 182 -15.94 33.38 4.65
C ARG A 182 -16.90 34.19 3.79
N GLU A 183 -17.13 33.76 2.55
CA GLU A 183 -17.85 34.55 1.54
C GLU A 183 -19.38 34.41 1.67
N PHE A 184 -19.89 33.28 2.19
CA PHE A 184 -21.32 32.98 2.18
C PHE A 184 -21.88 32.83 3.59
N GLN A 185 -22.10 33.97 4.25
CA GLN A 185 -22.54 34.01 5.65
C GLN A 185 -23.95 33.43 5.87
N ALA A 186 -24.87 33.64 4.93
CA ALA A 186 -26.28 33.28 5.12
C ALA A 186 -26.59 31.79 4.89
N CYS A 187 -25.88 31.14 3.96
CA CYS A 187 -26.19 29.80 3.51
C CYS A 187 -24.95 29.17 2.85
N PRO A 188 -24.64 27.88 3.08
CA PRO A 188 -23.56 27.21 2.39
C PRO A 188 -23.80 27.19 0.86
N PRO A 189 -22.82 27.61 0.03
CA PRO A 189 -22.92 27.50 -1.42
C PRO A 189 -22.86 26.05 -1.90
N SER A 190 -23.26 25.84 -3.16
CA SER A 190 -22.95 24.63 -3.91
C SER A 190 -21.55 24.73 -4.48
N GLN A 191 -20.84 23.61 -4.51
CA GLN A 191 -19.68 23.44 -5.36
C GLN A 191 -20.11 22.88 -6.72
N THR A 192 -19.62 23.46 -7.82
CA THR A 192 -19.78 22.92 -9.18
C THR A 192 -18.72 21.86 -9.49
N VAL A 193 -18.83 21.20 -10.65
CA VAL A 193 -17.82 20.24 -11.13
C VAL A 193 -16.46 20.90 -11.38
N ASP A 194 -16.46 22.20 -11.70
CA ASP A 194 -15.25 23.01 -11.97
C ASP A 194 -14.67 23.63 -10.69
N TYR A 195 -15.16 23.24 -9.52
CA TYR A 195 -14.77 23.76 -8.20
C TYR A 195 -15.22 25.21 -7.92
N ASP A 196 -16.13 25.77 -8.72
CA ASP A 196 -16.70 27.08 -8.41
C ASP A 196 -17.75 27.00 -7.30
N LEU A 197 -17.88 28.10 -6.56
CA LEU A 197 -18.86 28.24 -5.49
C LEU A 197 -20.05 29.07 -5.97
N ALA A 198 -21.21 28.44 -6.07
CA ALA A 198 -22.46 29.07 -6.46
C ALA A 198 -23.39 29.23 -5.26
N ALA A 199 -23.88 30.45 -5.02
CA ALA A 199 -24.84 30.73 -3.96
C ALA A 199 -26.08 29.82 -4.07
N ARG A 200 -26.56 29.31 -2.93
CA ARG A 200 -27.81 28.55 -2.86
C ARG A 200 -28.94 29.40 -2.33
N MET A 201 -30.13 29.19 -2.87
CA MET A 201 -31.36 29.63 -2.21
C MET A 201 -31.59 28.75 -0.99
N ARG A 202 -31.93 29.39 0.13
CA ARG A 202 -32.28 28.71 1.38
C ARG A 202 -33.55 27.87 1.16
N MET A 203 -33.60 26.68 1.74
CA MET A 203 -34.85 25.90 1.77
C MET A 203 -35.93 26.71 2.53
N PRO A 204 -37.19 26.76 2.05
CA PRO A 204 -38.28 27.30 2.85
C PRO A 204 -38.46 26.43 4.09
N GLY A 205 -38.46 27.08 5.26
CA GLY A 205 -38.61 26.44 6.57
C GLY A 205 -40.06 26.13 6.93
#